data_AF-A0A0C1L2D0-F1
#
_entry.id   AF-A0A0C1L2D0-F1
#
_cell.length_a   1.000
_cell.length_b   1.000
_cell.length_c   1.000
_cell.angle_alpha   90.00
_cell.angle_beta   90.00
_cell.angle_gamma   90.00
#
_symmetry.space_group_name_H-M   'P 1'
#
loop_
_entity.id
_entity.type
_entity.pdbx_description
1 polymer ?
#
loop_
_entity_poly.entity_id
_entity_poly.type
_entity_poly.pdbx_seq_one_letter_code
_entity_poly.pdbx_strand_id
1 'polypeptide(L)'
;MKDKLFKNLLHSAEGYVVLNSGGQLTKGYKPDTVLQKENEYIIMECDTGTSRKGYLGAMLKAARFLTSEKNGKLILVIKEKPNTTVKQIAEHLREYLAWLKPLTNLRVVYLIETTKYCPDKIPIKLLSSEFEKCAITIKAEI
;
A
#
# COMPACT_ATOMS: atom_id res chain seq x y z
N MET A 1 -8.09 5.98 -10.11
CA MET A 1 -7.65 5.26 -11.33
C MET A 1 -8.55 4.05 -11.55
N LYS A 2 -8.71 3.49 -12.76
CA LYS A 2 -9.40 2.20 -12.90
C LYS A 2 -8.47 1.06 -12.46
N ASP A 3 -9.03 0.04 -11.81
CA ASP A 3 -8.30 -1.13 -11.28
C ASP A 3 -7.35 -1.79 -12.32
N LYS A 4 -7.88 -2.16 -13.49
CA LYS A 4 -7.08 -2.74 -14.60
C LYS A 4 -5.96 -1.81 -15.08
N LEU A 5 -6.16 -0.50 -15.04
CA LEU A 5 -5.13 0.45 -15.45
C LEU A 5 -4.00 0.48 -14.42
N PHE A 6 -4.33 0.50 -13.13
CA PHE A 6 -3.35 0.48 -12.06
C PHE A 6 -2.44 -0.74 -12.15
N LYS A 7 -3.02 -1.94 -12.27
CA LYS A 7 -2.30 -3.23 -12.39
C LYS A 7 -1.31 -3.30 -13.56
N ASN A 8 -1.55 -2.51 -14.61
CA ASN A 8 -0.71 -2.48 -15.81
C ASN A 8 0.33 -1.35 -15.78
N LEU A 9 0.38 -0.54 -14.72
CA LEU A 9 1.42 0.49 -14.56
C LEU A 9 2.78 -0.16 -14.31
N LEU A 10 3.84 0.50 -14.76
CA LEU A 10 5.23 0.09 -14.52
C LEU A 10 5.68 0.47 -13.10
N HIS A 11 5.06 -0.17 -12.11
CA HIS A 11 5.44 0.00 -10.71
C HIS A 11 6.90 -0.44 -10.50
N SER A 12 7.69 0.38 -9.82
CA SER A 12 9.11 0.10 -9.57
C SER A 12 9.57 0.63 -8.22
N ALA A 13 10.54 -0.07 -7.62
CA ALA A 13 11.25 0.33 -6.41
C ALA A 13 12.71 -0.15 -6.52
N GLU A 14 13.65 0.56 -5.91
CA GLU A 14 15.08 0.23 -6.02
C GLU A 14 15.40 -1.17 -5.49
N GLY A 15 15.89 -2.05 -6.36
CA GLY A 15 16.25 -3.43 -6.02
C GLY A 15 15.07 -4.39 -5.77
N TYR A 16 13.83 -3.98 -6.06
CA TYR A 16 12.66 -4.88 -6.00
C TYR A 16 12.23 -5.33 -7.39
N VAL A 17 11.73 -6.56 -7.50
CA VAL A 17 11.10 -7.10 -8.70
C VAL A 17 9.60 -7.23 -8.50
N VAL A 18 8.81 -7.09 -9.56
CA VAL A 18 7.36 -7.35 -9.50
C VAL A 18 7.14 -8.85 -9.35
N LEU A 19 6.56 -9.25 -8.22
CA LEU A 19 6.22 -10.64 -7.90
C LEU A 19 4.81 -10.99 -8.41
N ASN A 20 3.86 -10.06 -8.27
CA ASN A 20 2.46 -10.30 -8.58
C ASN A 20 1.76 -9.01 -9.02
N SER A 21 0.86 -9.09 -10.00
CA SER A 21 0.00 -7.99 -10.44
C SER A 21 -1.42 -8.50 -10.69
N GLY A 22 -2.30 -8.28 -9.71
CA GLY A 22 -3.73 -8.66 -9.75
C GLY A 22 -4.03 -10.15 -9.61
N GLY A 23 -3.02 -10.97 -9.36
CA GLY A 23 -3.13 -12.41 -9.17
C GLY A 23 -3.34 -12.80 -7.70
N GLN A 24 -3.47 -14.10 -7.45
CA GLN A 24 -3.53 -14.64 -6.10
C GLN A 24 -2.12 -14.75 -5.51
N LEU A 25 -1.84 -13.95 -4.48
CA LEU A 25 -0.56 -14.01 -3.75
C LEU A 25 -0.55 -15.19 -2.77
N THR A 26 -1.67 -15.39 -2.07
CA THR A 26 -1.93 -16.55 -1.21
C THR A 26 -3.43 -16.83 -1.15
N LYS A 27 -3.84 -17.95 -0.58
CA LYS A 27 -5.27 -18.37 -0.54
C LYS A 27 -6.14 -17.24 0.03
N GLY A 28 -7.02 -16.70 -0.81
CA GLY A 28 -7.96 -15.64 -0.44
C GLY A 28 -7.39 -14.22 -0.40
N TYR A 29 -6.13 -14.01 -0.82
CA TYR A 29 -5.51 -12.68 -0.89
C TYR A 29 -5.00 -12.38 -2.30
N LYS A 30 -5.56 -11.31 -2.90
CA LYS A 30 -5.32 -10.83 -4.26
C LYS A 30 -5.03 -9.32 -4.25
N PRO A 31 -3.84 -8.89 -3.81
CA PRO A 31 -3.46 -7.48 -3.88
C PRO A 31 -3.35 -7.01 -5.32
N ASP A 32 -3.42 -5.70 -5.54
CA ASP A 32 -3.32 -5.16 -6.88
C ASP A 32 -1.93 -5.33 -7.48
N THR A 33 -0.87 -5.03 -6.73
CA THR A 33 0.52 -5.26 -7.14
C THR A 33 1.39 -5.60 -5.93
N VAL A 34 2.38 -6.48 -6.11
CA VAL A 34 3.37 -6.85 -5.10
C VAL A 34 4.76 -6.80 -5.71
N LEU A 35 5.65 -6.06 -5.06
CA LEU A 35 7.08 -6.04 -5.35
C LEU A 35 7.82 -6.78 -4.23
N GLN A 36 8.88 -7.50 -4.57
CA GLN A 36 9.67 -8.30 -3.64
C GLN A 36 11.17 -8.06 -3.81
N LYS A 37 11.88 -8.01 -2.69
CA LYS A 37 13.34 -8.11 -2.59
C LYS A 37 13.67 -9.06 -1.44
N GLU A 38 14.13 -10.27 -1.74
CA GLU A 38 14.35 -11.32 -0.74
C GLU A 38 13.09 -11.53 0.15
N ASN A 39 13.19 -11.28 1.45
CA ASN A 39 12.08 -11.38 2.40
C ASN A 39 11.33 -10.06 2.63
N GLU A 40 11.70 -8.98 1.94
CA GLU A 40 11.01 -7.69 1.96
C GLU A 40 9.97 -7.58 0.84
N TYR A 41 8.78 -7.10 1.19
CA TYR A 41 7.65 -6.95 0.28
C TYR A 41 7.11 -5.52 0.31
N ILE A 42 6.76 -5.00 -0.86
CA ILE A 42 5.93 -3.81 -1.03
C ILE A 42 4.62 -4.26 -1.63
N ILE A 43 3.56 -4.15 -0.84
CA ILE A 43 2.20 -4.48 -1.26
C ILE A 43 1.51 -3.19 -1.66
N MET A 44 0.88 -3.17 -2.83
CA MET A 44 0.15 -2.03 -3.34
C MET A 44 -1.32 -2.36 -3.51
N GLU A 45 -2.17 -1.44 -3.09
CA GLU A 45 -3.63 -1.49 -3.27
C GLU A 45 -4.11 -0.12 -3.75
N CYS A 46 -4.92 -0.10 -4.80
CA CYS A 46 -5.51 1.10 -5.37
C CYS A 46 -7.01 1.13 -5.08
N ASP A 47 -7.42 1.87 -4.05
CA ASP A 47 -8.83 1.99 -3.69
C ASP A 47 -9.44 3.29 -4.23
N THR A 48 -10.64 3.18 -4.81
CA THR A 48 -11.44 4.30 -5.33
C THR A 48 -12.77 4.48 -4.60
N GLY A 49 -13.03 3.62 -3.61
CA GLY A 49 -14.17 3.69 -2.72
C GLY A 49 -14.01 4.76 -1.65
N THR A 50 -15.11 5.06 -0.98
CA THR A 50 -15.18 5.98 0.17
C THR A 50 -15.22 5.27 1.51
N SER A 51 -15.30 3.93 1.50
CA SER A 51 -15.48 3.14 2.71
C SER A 51 -14.14 2.94 3.42
N ARG A 52 -14.01 3.49 4.62
CA ARG A 52 -12.85 3.28 5.50
C ARG A 52 -12.55 1.79 5.76
N LYS A 53 -13.60 0.96 5.74
CA LYS A 53 -13.50 -0.51 5.92
C LYS A 53 -12.67 -1.18 4.81
N GLY A 54 -12.68 -0.65 3.59
CA GLY A 54 -11.88 -1.17 2.48
C GLY A 54 -10.38 -1.06 2.77
N TYR A 55 -9.94 0.15 3.13
CA TYR A 55 -8.56 0.44 3.51
C TYR A 55 -8.10 -0.37 4.73
N LEU A 56 -8.94 -0.48 5.77
CA LEU A 56 -8.62 -1.31 6.94
C LEU A 56 -8.52 -2.80 6.55
N GLY A 57 -9.45 -3.30 5.74
CA GLY A 57 -9.42 -4.68 5.24
C GLY A 57 -8.17 -4.99 4.42
N ALA A 58 -7.73 -4.05 3.58
CA ALA A 58 -6.46 -4.14 2.84
C ALA A 58 -5.27 -4.24 3.80
N MET A 59 -5.23 -3.36 4.83
CA MET A 59 -4.18 -3.39 5.85
C MET A 59 -4.15 -4.70 6.64
N LEU A 60 -5.29 -5.22 7.06
CA LEU A 60 -5.38 -6.50 7.79
C LEU A 60 -4.88 -7.68 6.95
N LYS A 61 -5.22 -7.71 5.65
CA LYS A 61 -4.77 -8.77 4.74
C LYS A 61 -3.27 -8.70 4.48
N ALA A 62 -2.74 -7.49 4.25
CA ALA A 62 -1.31 -7.27 4.12
C ALA A 62 -0.57 -7.67 5.40
N ALA A 63 -1.05 -7.25 6.56
CA ALA A 63 -0.46 -7.57 7.86
C ALA A 63 -0.46 -9.08 8.12
N ARG A 64 -1.56 -9.79 7.83
CA ARG A 64 -1.63 -11.25 7.94
C ARG A 64 -0.61 -11.95 7.03
N PHE A 65 -0.43 -11.45 5.81
CA PHE A 65 0.56 -12.01 4.88
C PHE A 65 2.00 -11.77 5.36
N LEU A 66 2.27 -10.59 5.92
CA LEU A 66 3.57 -10.17 6.45
C LEU A 66 3.79 -10.73 7.86
N THR A 67 3.92 -12.04 7.98
CA THR A 67 4.20 -12.76 9.22
C THR A 67 5.40 -13.71 9.03
N SER A 68 5.93 -14.23 10.15
CA SER A 68 7.13 -15.08 10.18
C SER A 68 8.35 -14.37 9.58
N GLU A 69 8.96 -14.91 8.54
CA GLU A 69 10.12 -14.33 7.85
C GLU A 69 9.78 -13.14 6.94
N LYS A 70 8.50 -12.94 6.60
CA LYS A 70 8.09 -11.93 5.60
C LYS A 70 7.96 -10.57 6.24
N ASN A 71 8.73 -9.60 5.77
CA ASN A 71 8.72 -8.22 6.21
C ASN A 71 8.18 -7.32 5.11
N GLY A 72 7.57 -6.18 5.45
CA GLY A 72 7.09 -5.34 4.37
C GLY A 72 6.36 -4.07 4.74
N LYS A 73 5.93 -3.42 3.66
CA LYS A 73 5.29 -2.11 3.64
C LYS A 73 4.02 -2.23 2.80
N LEU A 74 2.99 -1.51 3.21
CA LEU A 74 1.76 -1.36 2.44
C LEU A 74 1.72 0.04 1.83
N ILE A 75 1.35 0.13 0.56
CA ILE A 75 1.13 1.39 -0.14
C ILE A 75 -0.32 1.43 -0.60
N LEU A 76 -1.08 2.37 -0.04
CA LEU A 76 -2.46 2.65 -0.43
C LEU A 76 -2.46 3.83 -1.40
N VAL A 77 -2.85 3.58 -2.64
CA VAL A 77 -3.08 4.63 -3.65
C VAL A 77 -4.56 4.98 -3.63
N ILE A 78 -4.87 6.22 -3.26
CA ILE A 78 -6.22 6.65 -2.91
C ILE A 78 -6.71 7.65 -3.94
N LYS A 79 -7.93 7.47 -4.44
CA LYS A 79 -8.63 8.54 -5.16
C LYS A 79 -9.40 9.38 -4.14
N GLU A 80 -8.88 10.56 -3.82
CA GLU A 80 -9.52 11.42 -2.83
C GLU A 80 -10.93 11.86 -3.24
N LYS A 81 -11.79 11.98 -2.22
CA LYS A 81 -13.14 12.53 -2.30
C LYS A 81 -13.39 13.43 -1.08
N PRO A 82 -14.42 14.28 -1.06
CA PRO A 82 -14.64 15.24 0.03
C PRO A 82 -14.64 14.64 1.44
N ASN A 83 -15.10 13.40 1.58
CA ASN A 83 -15.17 12.66 2.85
C ASN A 83 -14.16 11.52 2.99
N THR A 84 -13.19 11.44 2.08
CA THR A 84 -12.19 10.37 2.02
C THR A 84 -10.89 10.97 1.48
N THR A 85 -10.13 11.62 2.36
CA THR A 85 -8.79 12.14 2.04
C THR A 85 -7.71 11.17 2.51
N VAL A 86 -6.53 11.25 1.90
CA VAL A 86 -5.33 10.50 2.31
C VAL A 86 -5.04 10.76 3.79
N LYS A 87 -5.18 12.01 4.25
CA LYS A 87 -5.00 12.39 5.66
C LYS A 87 -6.00 11.69 6.58
N GLN A 88 -7.29 11.73 6.25
CA GLN A 88 -8.33 11.10 7.06
C GLN A 88 -8.17 9.58 7.15
N ILE A 89 -7.78 8.93 6.06
CA ILE A 89 -7.51 7.48 6.06
C ILE A 89 -6.25 7.17 6.86
N ALA A 90 -5.19 7.98 6.74
CA ALA A 90 -3.96 7.79 7.51
C ALA A 90 -4.22 7.88 9.03
N GLU A 91 -4.98 8.90 9.46
CA GLU A 91 -5.40 9.06 10.86
C GLU A 91 -6.22 7.86 11.33
N HIS A 92 -7.19 7.42 10.53
CA HIS A 92 -8.01 6.25 10.86
C HIS A 92 -7.20 4.96 11.00
N LEU A 93 -6.22 4.71 10.14
CA LEU A 93 -5.43 3.48 10.14
C LEU A 93 -4.33 3.44 11.22
N ARG A 94 -3.89 4.59 11.73
CA ARG A 94 -2.77 4.69 12.67
C ARG A 94 -2.96 3.82 13.92
N GLU A 95 -4.12 3.89 14.56
CA GLU A 95 -4.43 3.13 15.77
C GLU A 95 -4.43 1.62 15.50
N TYR A 96 -5.00 1.20 14.37
CA TYR A 96 -5.00 -0.22 13.98
C TYR A 96 -3.60 -0.73 13.64
N LEU A 97 -2.73 0.10 13.03
CA LEU A 97 -1.36 -0.28 12.77
C LEU A 97 -0.59 -0.51 14.08
N ALA A 98 -0.79 0.35 15.08
CA ALA A 98 -0.21 0.16 16.41
C ALA A 98 -0.70 -1.16 17.05
N TRP A 99 -1.99 -1.46 16.94
CA TRP A 99 -2.56 -2.73 17.42
C TRP A 99 -2.02 -3.97 16.69
N LEU A 100 -1.74 -3.87 15.39
CA LEU A 100 -1.20 -4.98 14.58
C LEU A 100 0.30 -5.23 14.78
N LYS A 101 1.03 -4.26 15.34
CA LYS A 101 2.48 -4.29 15.49
C LYS A 101 3.05 -5.55 16.16
N PRO A 102 2.50 -6.06 17.29
CA PRO A 102 3.04 -7.27 17.91
C PRO A 102 2.69 -8.56 17.16
N LEU A 103 1.77 -8.51 16.19
CA LEU A 103 1.23 -9.68 15.51
C LEU A 103 1.84 -9.90 14.12
N THR A 104 2.49 -8.88 13.56
CA THR A 104 2.88 -8.84 12.15
C THR A 104 4.18 -8.07 11.94
N ASN A 105 4.77 -8.24 10.76
CA ASN A 105 5.93 -7.51 10.28
C ASN A 105 5.55 -6.37 9.32
N LEU A 106 4.28 -5.93 9.32
CA LEU A 106 3.88 -4.70 8.63
C LEU A 106 4.39 -3.50 9.43
N ARG A 107 5.46 -2.86 8.97
CA ARG A 107 6.13 -1.79 9.72
C ARG A 107 5.67 -0.39 9.35
N VAL A 108 5.34 -0.20 8.08
CA VAL A 108 5.03 1.11 7.50
C VAL A 108 3.86 0.99 6.54
N VAL A 109 2.94 1.94 6.61
CA VAL A 109 1.92 2.13 5.58
C VAL A 109 2.12 3.52 4.98
N TYR A 110 2.27 3.58 3.67
CA TYR A 110 2.26 4.81 2.90
C TYR A 110 0.89 5.01 2.28
N LEU A 111 0.41 6.24 2.30
CA LEU A 111 -0.85 6.63 1.69
C LEU A 111 -0.57 7.79 0.74
N ILE A 112 -0.96 7.66 -0.53
CA ILE A 112 -0.68 8.66 -1.56
C ILE A 112 -1.92 8.87 -2.44
N GLU A 113 -2.16 10.10 -2.86
CA GLU A 113 -3.26 10.39 -3.76
C GLU A 113 -2.92 9.95 -5.19
N THR A 114 -3.91 9.49 -5.94
CA THR A 114 -3.73 8.89 -7.26
C THR A 114 -3.00 9.80 -8.26
N THR A 115 -3.39 11.08 -8.33
CA THR A 115 -2.77 12.07 -9.24
C THR A 115 -1.36 12.43 -8.80
N LYS A 116 -1.06 12.38 -7.50
CA LYS A 116 0.32 12.51 -7.01
C LYS A 116 1.17 11.29 -7.34
N TYR A 117 0.62 10.09 -7.20
CA TYR A 117 1.35 8.87 -7.49
C TYR A 117 1.64 8.70 -9.00
N CYS A 118 0.73 9.17 -9.84
CA CYS A 118 0.78 8.94 -11.29
C CYS A 118 0.20 10.16 -12.05
N PRO A 119 0.91 11.31 -12.06
CA PRO A 119 0.40 12.56 -12.64
C PRO A 119 0.15 12.46 -14.15
N ASP A 120 0.98 11.71 -14.90
CA ASP A 120 0.93 11.60 -16.37
C ASP A 120 0.98 10.15 -16.88
N LYS A 121 0.29 9.23 -16.18
CA LYS A 121 0.32 7.77 -16.45
C LYS A 121 1.68 7.09 -16.23
N ILE A 122 2.69 7.84 -15.82
CA ILE A 122 3.97 7.31 -15.35
C ILE A 122 3.94 7.31 -13.82
N PRO A 123 3.97 6.14 -13.17
CA PRO A 123 4.01 6.08 -11.72
C PRO A 123 5.36 6.59 -11.21
N ILE A 124 5.34 7.34 -10.11
CA ILE A 124 6.55 7.70 -9.37
C ILE A 124 7.18 6.40 -8.81
N LYS A 125 8.51 6.32 -8.87
CA LYS A 125 9.27 5.21 -8.28
C LYS A 125 9.00 5.14 -6.78
N LEU A 126 8.56 3.99 -6.29
CA LEU A 126 8.20 3.78 -4.89
C LEU A 126 9.43 3.94 -4.00
N LEU A 127 9.21 4.51 -2.82
CA LEU A 127 10.27 4.79 -1.82
C LEU A 127 11.39 5.74 -2.31
N SER A 128 11.20 6.41 -3.44
CA SER A 128 12.06 7.52 -3.85
C SER A 128 11.78 8.77 -3.00
N SER A 129 12.72 9.72 -2.99
CA SER A 129 12.51 10.99 -2.30
C SER A 129 11.30 11.77 -2.81
N GLU A 130 10.96 11.64 -4.10
CA GLU A 130 9.75 12.25 -4.67
C GLU A 130 8.49 11.59 -4.10
N PHE A 131 8.46 10.25 -4.07
CA PHE A 131 7.37 9.50 -3.48
C PHE A 131 7.15 9.86 -2.00
N GLU A 132 8.22 9.91 -1.22
CA GLU A 132 8.14 10.22 0.23
C GLU A 132 7.67 11.65 0.52
N LYS A 133 7.97 12.61 -0.37
CA LYS A 133 7.44 13.99 -0.25
C LYS A 133 5.93 14.06 -0.50
N CYS A 134 5.40 13.16 -1.34
CA CYS A 134 3.99 13.17 -1.72
C CYS A 134 3.11 12.28 -0.85
N ALA A 135 3.67 11.23 -0.25
CA ALA A 135 2.95 10.26 0.56
C ALA A 135 2.88 10.66 2.04
N ILE A 136 1.73 10.39 2.67
CA ILE A 136 1.64 10.36 4.13
C ILE A 136 2.17 9.00 4.60
N THR A 137 3.11 9.04 5.54
CA THR A 137 3.66 7.84 6.16
C THR A 137 3.06 7.65 7.54
N ILE A 138 2.52 6.46 7.82
CA ILE A 138 2.22 6.02 9.19
C ILE A 138 3.17 4.88 9.55
N LYS A 139 3.71 4.96 10.77
CA LYS A 139 4.60 3.95 11.34
C LYS A 139 3.96 3.44 12.62
N ALA A 140 4.20 2.16 12.94
CA ALA A 140 3.86 1.66 14.26
C ALA A 140 4.82 2.31 15.28
N GLU A 141 4.33 3.22 16.12
CA GLU A 141 5.14 3.88 17.16
C GLU A 141 5.61 2.87 18.23
N ILE A 142 6.71 3.21 18.90
CA ILE A 142 7.41 2.37 19.90
C ILE A 142 6.65 2.33 21.21
#